data_AF-A0AA39FWJ5-F1
#
_entry.id   AF-A0AA39FWJ5-F1
#
_cell.length_a   1.000
_cell.length_b   1.000
_cell.length_c   1.000
_cell.angle_alpha   90.00
_cell.angle_beta   90.00
_cell.angle_gamma   90.00
#
_symmetry.space_group_name_H-M   'P 1'
#
loop_
_entity.id
_entity.type
_entity.pdbx_description
1 polymer ?
#
loop_
_entity_poly.entity_id
_entity_poly.type
_entity_poly.pdbx_seq_one_letter_code
_entity_poly.pdbx_strand_id
1 'polypeptide(L)'
;MSSMDANLKITERKLFTPTLEQIKDVISLALLKNFAEVSVEIVECPDLTKAPFTLAASGLGSTGTLIEIGGPAFLLPLAQKDKIYDIQYILKQLNFNENAFVIGAGAGPWPQLSRNCEMMMNLVVSPSELKNETRLAWVGNEDHCVLQKSERLDTRFAILANLYVSQGECGRVLKVHVKKRIGKLDFIATMQNALATHYKNQLVGLGGTFMLKNGKAKQHVMPDFSTTPLTTEKSLNEWLHFYEMAAPLIAVGTFVSSESDLDLRPQHFHSYGNDEGGHYHIDTTPETAEYLGYFNIANDLYRIDQPLTSVDFGKD
;
A
#
# COMPACT_ATOMS: atom_id res chain seq x y z
N MET A 1 -2.61 -12.36 26.68
CA MET A 1 -3.96 -12.14 26.12
C MET A 1 -3.75 -11.28 24.88
N SER A 2 -3.78 -11.86 23.69
CA SER A 2 -3.71 -11.06 22.46
C SER A 2 -4.94 -10.15 22.42
N SER A 3 -4.77 -8.88 22.06
CA SER A 3 -5.87 -7.93 21.86
C SER A 3 -6.65 -8.26 20.58
N MET A 4 -7.12 -9.50 20.45
CA MET A 4 -8.12 -9.84 19.44
C MET A 4 -9.40 -9.16 19.88
N ASP A 5 -9.57 -7.93 19.38
CA ASP A 5 -10.88 -7.45 18.96
C ASP A 5 -11.86 -7.05 20.07
N ALA A 6 -11.42 -6.24 21.03
CA ALA A 6 -12.33 -5.47 21.87
C ALA A 6 -12.00 -3.97 21.85
N ASN A 7 -12.89 -3.18 21.24
CA ASN A 7 -12.91 -1.71 21.17
C ASN A 7 -11.74 -1.02 20.46
N LEU A 8 -11.49 -1.36 19.18
CA LEU A 8 -10.64 -0.52 18.34
C LEU A 8 -11.30 0.86 18.18
N LYS A 9 -10.55 1.93 18.46
CA LYS A 9 -11.01 3.30 18.20
C LYS A 9 -11.02 3.51 16.69
N ILE A 10 -12.16 3.89 16.14
CA ILE A 10 -12.36 4.17 14.71
C ILE A 10 -12.75 5.63 14.56
N THR A 11 -12.01 6.37 13.74
CA THR A 11 -12.35 7.72 13.31
C THR A 11 -12.67 7.69 11.82
N GLU A 12 -13.88 8.07 11.44
CA GLU A 12 -14.28 8.22 10.05
C GLU A 12 -13.96 9.64 9.55
N ARG A 13 -13.51 9.74 8.30
CA ARG A 13 -13.31 11.00 7.59
C ARG A 13 -13.83 10.89 6.16
N LYS A 14 -14.71 11.81 5.78
CA LYS A 14 -15.06 12.03 4.38
C LYS A 14 -13.87 12.69 3.67
N LEU A 15 -13.49 12.11 2.54
CA LEU A 15 -12.46 12.65 1.67
C LEU A 15 -13.07 13.62 0.67
N PHE A 16 -12.24 14.53 0.15
CA PHE A 16 -12.62 15.24 -1.05
C PHE A 16 -12.49 14.29 -2.24
N THR A 17 -13.56 14.18 -3.03
CA THR A 17 -13.65 13.26 -4.17
C THR A 17 -13.74 14.06 -5.47
N PRO A 18 -12.60 14.48 -6.06
CA PRO A 18 -12.59 14.99 -7.43
C PRO A 18 -13.09 13.92 -8.40
N THR A 19 -13.50 14.33 -9.61
CA THR A 19 -13.77 13.35 -10.67
C THR A 19 -12.46 12.74 -11.19
N LEU A 20 -12.53 11.56 -11.82
CA LEU A 20 -11.37 10.94 -12.46
C LEU A 20 -10.74 11.87 -13.51
N GLU A 21 -11.55 12.69 -14.19
CA GLU A 21 -11.09 13.70 -15.15
C GLU A 21 -10.25 14.79 -14.45
N GLN A 22 -10.70 15.28 -13.30
CA GLN A 22 -9.95 16.28 -12.52
C GLN A 22 -8.62 15.69 -12.01
N ILE A 23 -8.63 14.46 -11.49
CA ILE A 23 -7.39 13.78 -11.08
C ILE A 23 -6.44 13.63 -12.27
N LYS A 24 -6.95 13.12 -13.39
CA LYS A 24 -6.19 12.94 -14.64
C LYS A 24 -5.49 14.23 -15.04
N ASP A 25 -6.21 15.36 -15.08
CA ASP A 25 -5.66 16.64 -15.49
C ASP A 25 -4.51 17.09 -14.58
N VAL A 26 -4.67 16.92 -13.26
CA VAL A 26 -3.65 17.29 -12.26
C VAL A 26 -2.40 16.42 -12.40
N ILE A 27 -2.56 15.09 -12.43
CA ILE A 27 -1.39 14.20 -12.42
C ILE A 27 -0.66 14.17 -13.76
N SER A 28 -1.36 14.35 -14.89
CA SER A 28 -0.75 14.33 -16.23
C SER A 28 0.34 15.40 -16.35
N LEU A 29 0.05 16.61 -15.87
CA LEU A 29 1.00 17.73 -15.89
C LEU A 29 2.22 17.49 -14.99
N ALA A 30 2.06 16.79 -13.88
CA ALA A 30 3.15 16.48 -12.96
C ALA A 30 4.02 15.33 -13.47
N LEU A 31 3.40 14.30 -14.05
CA LEU A 31 4.10 13.16 -14.65
C LEU A 31 4.99 13.61 -15.80
N LEU A 32 4.53 14.54 -16.65
CA LEU A 32 5.35 15.11 -17.74
C LEU A 32 6.61 15.84 -17.26
N LYS A 33 6.67 16.25 -15.99
CA LYS A 33 7.87 16.86 -15.40
C LYS A 33 8.87 15.82 -14.91
N ASN A 34 8.44 14.59 -14.66
CA ASN A 34 9.26 13.53 -14.09
C ASN A 34 9.49 12.34 -15.01
N PHE A 35 8.72 12.19 -16.09
CA PHE A 35 8.81 11.09 -17.04
C PHE A 35 8.78 11.60 -18.48
N ALA A 36 9.59 10.98 -19.35
CA ALA A 36 9.72 11.40 -20.75
C ALA A 36 8.52 10.96 -21.61
N GLU A 37 7.97 9.78 -21.34
CA GLU A 37 6.76 9.29 -21.99
C GLU A 37 5.65 9.16 -20.96
N VAL A 38 4.50 9.76 -21.20
CA VAL A 38 3.36 9.77 -20.29
C VAL A 38 2.07 9.57 -21.07
N SER A 39 1.26 8.59 -20.65
CA SER A 39 -0.15 8.48 -21.01
C SER A 39 -0.98 8.33 -19.74
N VAL A 40 -2.02 9.16 -19.61
CA VAL A 40 -3.01 9.09 -18.53
C VAL A 40 -4.40 9.04 -19.14
N GLU A 41 -5.10 7.95 -18.90
CA GLU A 41 -6.37 7.61 -19.53
C GLU A 41 -7.41 7.22 -18.47
N ILE A 42 -8.68 7.48 -18.75
CA ILE A 42 -9.79 6.90 -18.01
C ILE A 42 -10.30 5.76 -18.87
N VAL A 43 -10.24 4.54 -18.34
CA VAL A 43 -10.58 3.32 -19.09
C VAL A 43 -11.50 2.44 -18.25
N GLU A 44 -12.22 1.54 -18.89
CA GLU A 44 -12.79 0.39 -18.17
C GLU A 44 -11.65 -0.45 -17.61
N CYS A 45 -11.74 -0.79 -16.32
CA CYS A 45 -10.73 -1.57 -15.65
C CYS A 45 -10.53 -2.90 -16.38
N PRO A 46 -9.29 -3.27 -16.76
CA PRO A 46 -9.03 -4.61 -17.26
C PRO A 46 -9.30 -5.62 -16.15
N ASP A 47 -9.49 -6.89 -16.51
CA ASP A 47 -9.63 -7.97 -15.54
C ASP A 47 -8.29 -8.18 -14.80
N LEU A 48 -8.20 -7.63 -13.58
CA LEU A 48 -7.02 -7.67 -12.73
C LEU A 48 -6.74 -9.07 -12.16
N THR A 49 -7.67 -10.04 -12.29
CA THR A 49 -7.38 -11.44 -11.95
C THR A 49 -6.44 -12.11 -12.96
N LYS A 50 -6.27 -11.53 -14.14
CA LYS A 50 -5.40 -12.06 -15.20
C LYS A 50 -3.97 -11.55 -15.06
N ALA A 51 -3.06 -12.25 -15.74
CA ALA A 51 -1.69 -11.78 -15.87
C ALA A 51 -1.69 -10.38 -16.53
N PRO A 52 -0.79 -9.47 -16.10
CA PRO A 52 0.28 -9.71 -15.13
C PRO A 52 -0.11 -9.50 -13.65
N PHE A 53 -1.28 -8.91 -13.35
CA PHE A 53 -1.61 -8.48 -11.99
C PHE A 53 -1.99 -9.63 -11.06
N THR A 54 -2.80 -10.58 -11.54
CA THR A 54 -3.24 -11.78 -10.79
C THR A 54 -3.82 -11.46 -9.41
N LEU A 55 -4.59 -10.37 -9.30
CA LEU A 55 -5.25 -9.96 -8.07
C LEU A 55 -6.42 -10.89 -7.70
N ALA A 56 -6.89 -10.78 -6.45
CA ALA A 56 -8.00 -11.58 -5.96
C ALA A 56 -9.32 -11.22 -6.64
N ALA A 57 -9.53 -9.96 -7.04
CA ALA A 57 -10.71 -9.46 -7.73
C ALA A 57 -10.41 -8.93 -9.15
N SER A 58 -11.45 -8.80 -9.97
CA SER A 58 -11.35 -8.40 -11.38
C SER A 58 -11.15 -6.90 -11.60
N GLY A 59 -11.51 -6.05 -10.64
CA GLY A 59 -11.36 -4.61 -10.82
C GLY A 59 -11.24 -3.81 -9.53
N LEU A 60 -11.14 -2.50 -9.70
CA LEU A 60 -11.10 -1.50 -8.62
C LEU A 60 -12.36 -0.64 -8.58
N GLY A 61 -13.42 -1.04 -9.30
CA GLY A 61 -14.68 -0.31 -9.39
C GLY A 61 -15.42 -0.24 -8.05
N SER A 62 -16.61 0.37 -8.07
CA SER A 62 -17.41 0.81 -6.91
C SER A 62 -16.79 1.97 -6.12
N THR A 63 -17.45 2.37 -5.03
CA THR A 63 -16.97 3.40 -4.11
C THR A 63 -15.77 2.88 -3.31
N GLY A 64 -14.61 3.51 -3.51
CA GLY A 64 -13.39 3.18 -2.76
C GLY A 64 -13.40 3.73 -1.33
N THR A 65 -12.76 3.00 -0.43
CA THR A 65 -12.53 3.40 0.97
C THR A 65 -11.07 3.15 1.34
N LEU A 66 -10.43 4.11 2.01
CA LEU A 66 -9.13 3.91 2.65
C LEU A 66 -9.33 3.44 4.09
N ILE A 67 -8.52 2.48 4.51
CA ILE A 67 -8.42 2.07 5.91
C ILE A 67 -6.96 2.18 6.32
N GLU A 68 -6.70 2.98 7.35
CA GLU A 68 -5.37 3.20 7.91
C GLU A 68 -5.34 2.74 9.37
N ILE A 69 -4.64 1.64 9.61
CA ILE A 69 -4.63 0.91 10.88
C ILE A 69 -3.26 1.08 11.54
N GLY A 70 -3.24 1.40 12.85
CA GLY A 70 -2.00 1.47 13.62
C GLY A 70 -1.03 2.52 13.08
N GLY A 71 0.27 2.27 13.07
CA GLY A 71 1.23 3.17 12.42
C GLY A 71 2.68 2.90 12.83
N PRO A 72 3.65 3.63 12.26
CA PRO A 72 5.07 3.44 12.57
C PRO A 72 5.41 3.61 14.06
N ALA A 73 4.62 4.37 14.82
CA ALA A 73 4.78 4.49 16.27
C ALA A 73 4.46 3.21 17.07
N PHE A 74 3.81 2.21 16.45
CA PHE A 74 3.71 0.86 17.03
C PHE A 74 4.91 -0.03 16.69
N LEU A 75 5.71 0.34 15.68
CA LEU A 75 6.99 -0.30 15.37
C LEU A 75 8.14 0.33 16.17
N LEU A 76 8.10 1.64 16.35
CA LEU A 76 9.20 2.47 16.82
C LEU A 76 8.91 3.09 18.19
N PRO A 77 9.93 3.23 19.06
CA PRO A 77 11.32 2.80 18.86
C PRO A 77 11.53 1.29 19.13
N LEU A 78 10.58 0.63 19.79
CA LEU A 78 10.53 -0.82 19.97
C LEU A 78 9.13 -1.31 19.60
N ALA A 79 9.07 -2.46 18.94
CA ALA A 79 7.82 -2.98 18.40
C ALA A 79 6.84 -3.41 19.49
N GLN A 80 5.60 -2.94 19.39
CA GLN A 80 4.46 -3.35 20.20
C GLN A 80 3.84 -4.60 19.58
N LYS A 81 4.47 -5.77 19.81
CA LYS A 81 4.11 -7.04 19.14
C LYS A 81 2.68 -7.52 19.44
N ASP A 82 2.03 -6.99 20.46
CA ASP A 82 0.63 -7.25 20.81
C ASP A 82 -0.37 -6.57 19.85
N LYS A 83 0.06 -5.59 19.06
CA LYS A 83 -0.73 -4.94 18.00
C LYS A 83 -0.92 -5.87 16.81
N ILE A 84 -1.87 -6.78 16.94
CA ILE A 84 -2.30 -7.73 15.91
C ILE A 84 -3.75 -7.42 15.57
N TYR A 85 -4.06 -7.41 14.27
CA TYR A 85 -5.37 -7.07 13.73
C TYR A 85 -5.84 -8.16 12.78
N ASP A 86 -7.15 -8.28 12.59
CA ASP A 86 -7.77 -9.14 11.59
C ASP A 86 -8.63 -8.31 10.64
N ILE A 87 -8.29 -8.31 9.34
CA ILE A 87 -9.05 -7.50 8.37
C ILE A 87 -10.49 -7.98 8.23
N GLN A 88 -10.77 -9.27 8.40
CA GLN A 88 -12.14 -9.78 8.35
C GLN A 88 -12.98 -9.22 9.51
N TYR A 89 -12.40 -9.12 10.71
CA TYR A 89 -13.08 -8.50 11.85
C TYR A 89 -13.31 -7.01 11.61
N ILE A 90 -12.29 -6.28 11.14
CA ILE A 90 -12.37 -4.85 10.83
C ILE A 90 -13.46 -4.57 9.78
N LEU A 91 -13.49 -5.34 8.69
CA LEU A 91 -14.50 -5.17 7.65
C LEU A 91 -15.93 -5.33 8.19
N LYS A 92 -16.18 -6.29 9.09
CA LYS A 92 -17.48 -6.46 9.76
C LYS A 92 -17.83 -5.24 10.62
N GLN A 93 -16.87 -4.69 11.37
CA GLN A 93 -17.08 -3.48 12.19
C GLN A 93 -17.42 -2.24 11.34
N LEU A 94 -16.84 -2.16 10.15
CA LEU A 94 -17.08 -1.09 9.18
C LEU A 94 -18.29 -1.34 8.26
N ASN A 95 -19.07 -2.41 8.50
CA ASN A 95 -20.24 -2.82 7.73
C ASN A 95 -19.96 -3.23 6.26
N PHE A 96 -18.74 -3.65 5.93
CA PHE A 96 -18.41 -4.31 4.66
C PHE A 96 -18.80 -5.80 4.72
N ASN A 97 -20.11 -6.08 4.75
CA ASN A 97 -20.65 -7.42 5.04
C ASN A 97 -20.94 -8.28 3.80
N GLU A 98 -20.93 -7.70 2.59
CA GLU A 98 -21.33 -8.40 1.36
C GLU A 98 -20.12 -8.89 0.56
N ASN A 99 -19.38 -7.97 -0.05
CA ASN A 99 -18.18 -8.29 -0.81
C ASN A 99 -17.16 -7.17 -0.62
N ALA A 100 -15.97 -7.53 -0.14
CA ALA A 100 -14.89 -6.61 0.12
C ALA A 100 -13.61 -7.12 -0.54
N PHE A 101 -13.18 -6.45 -1.59
CA PHE A 101 -11.85 -6.58 -2.14
C PHE A 101 -10.91 -5.63 -1.39
N VAL A 102 -9.83 -6.18 -0.85
CA VAL A 102 -8.84 -5.45 -0.07
C VAL A 102 -7.47 -5.61 -0.68
N ILE A 103 -6.82 -4.48 -0.97
CA ILE A 103 -5.42 -4.42 -1.39
C ILE A 103 -4.66 -3.39 -0.58
N GLY A 104 -3.37 -3.58 -0.37
CA GLY A 104 -2.54 -2.58 0.30
C GLY A 104 -1.24 -3.11 0.87
N ALA A 105 -0.63 -2.27 1.69
CA ALA A 105 0.69 -2.48 2.27
C ALA A 105 0.62 -2.48 3.81
N GLY A 106 1.50 -3.23 4.47
CA GLY A 106 1.61 -3.22 5.92
C GLY A 106 2.61 -4.24 6.43
N ALA A 107 2.72 -4.35 7.76
CA ALA A 107 3.52 -5.41 8.38
C ALA A 107 2.68 -6.70 8.50
N GLY A 108 3.26 -7.83 8.13
CA GLY A 108 2.55 -9.10 8.08
C GLY A 108 2.29 -9.73 9.45
N PRO A 109 1.51 -10.82 9.49
CA PRO A 109 1.18 -11.52 10.72
C PRO A 109 2.41 -12.27 11.23
N TRP A 110 3.26 -11.59 12.02
CA TRP A 110 4.43 -12.21 12.63
C TRP A 110 4.13 -13.52 13.39
N PRO A 111 2.94 -13.77 14.00
CA PRO A 111 2.65 -15.05 14.61
C PRO A 111 2.64 -16.23 13.63
N GLN A 112 2.32 -16.00 12.35
CA GLN A 112 2.33 -17.04 11.31
C GLN A 112 3.76 -17.52 11.00
N LEU A 113 4.69 -16.57 10.85
CA LEU A 113 6.08 -16.88 10.46
C LEU A 113 7.06 -16.95 11.65
N SER A 114 6.59 -16.63 12.86
CA SER A 114 7.40 -16.41 14.07
C SER A 114 8.54 -15.41 13.86
N ARG A 115 8.33 -14.41 13.01
CA ARG A 115 9.27 -13.34 12.65
C ARG A 115 8.54 -12.17 12.01
N ASN A 116 9.18 -10.99 12.01
CA ASN A 116 8.68 -9.85 11.25
C ASN A 116 8.70 -10.10 9.72
N CYS A 117 7.77 -9.47 9.01
CA CYS A 117 7.68 -9.55 7.55
C CYS A 117 6.90 -8.36 6.97
N GLU A 118 7.17 -8.03 5.71
CA GLU A 118 6.32 -7.17 4.90
C GLU A 118 5.11 -7.93 4.37
N MET A 119 3.97 -7.25 4.24
CA MET A 119 2.74 -7.81 3.70
C MET A 119 2.25 -7.02 2.49
N MET A 120 1.92 -7.76 1.44
CA MET A 120 1.28 -7.28 0.22
C MET A 120 -0.16 -7.82 0.23
N MET A 121 -1.06 -7.10 0.91
CA MET A 121 -2.46 -7.53 1.10
C MET A 121 -3.15 -7.59 -0.26
N ASN A 122 -3.82 -8.71 -0.52
CA ASN A 122 -4.60 -8.92 -1.74
C ASN A 122 -5.61 -10.04 -1.48
N LEU A 123 -6.84 -9.69 -1.09
CA LEU A 123 -7.86 -10.69 -0.77
C LEU A 123 -9.28 -10.21 -1.04
N VAL A 124 -10.18 -11.16 -1.22
CA VAL A 124 -11.63 -10.93 -1.25
C VAL A 124 -12.25 -11.62 -0.05
N VAL A 125 -13.07 -10.86 0.69
CA VAL A 125 -13.91 -11.36 1.79
C VAL A 125 -15.37 -11.20 1.41
N SER A 126 -16.12 -12.29 1.48
CA SER A 126 -17.58 -12.31 1.39
C SER A 126 -18.14 -13.37 2.35
N PRO A 127 -19.46 -13.42 2.60
CA PRO A 127 -20.08 -14.48 3.40
C PRO A 127 -19.81 -15.89 2.88
N SER A 128 -19.61 -16.06 1.57
CA SER A 128 -19.45 -17.36 0.91
C SER A 128 -18.01 -17.71 0.54
N GLU A 129 -17.13 -16.72 0.45
CA GLU A 129 -15.77 -16.91 -0.08
C GLU A 129 -14.74 -16.06 0.67
N LEU A 130 -13.63 -16.70 1.02
CA LEU A 130 -12.37 -16.04 1.36
C LEU A 130 -11.32 -16.45 0.33
N LYS A 131 -10.98 -15.53 -0.57
CA LYS A 131 -9.91 -15.72 -1.54
C LYS A 131 -8.71 -14.88 -1.12
N ASN A 132 -7.71 -15.52 -0.55
CA ASN A 132 -6.52 -14.86 -0.04
C ASN A 132 -5.32 -15.08 -0.98
N GLU A 133 -4.92 -14.02 -1.67
CA GLU A 133 -3.77 -13.96 -2.58
C GLU A 133 -2.65 -13.06 -2.01
N THR A 134 -2.72 -12.76 -0.71
CA THR A 134 -1.74 -11.98 0.03
C THR A 134 -0.38 -12.66 -0.02
N ARG A 135 0.67 -11.85 -0.13
CA ARG A 135 2.05 -12.32 -0.08
C ARG A 135 2.79 -11.68 1.09
N LEU A 136 3.74 -12.43 1.64
CA LEU A 136 4.59 -12.03 2.75
C LEU A 136 6.05 -12.08 2.29
N ALA A 137 6.82 -11.05 2.62
CA ALA A 137 8.25 -11.01 2.35
C ALA A 137 9.07 -10.81 3.63
N TRP A 138 10.18 -11.53 3.78
CA TRP A 138 11.06 -11.42 4.96
C TRP A 138 12.52 -11.67 4.59
N VAL A 139 13.43 -11.24 5.48
CA VAL A 139 14.87 -11.48 5.35
C VAL A 139 15.15 -12.95 5.71
N GLY A 140 15.62 -13.71 4.72
CA GLY A 140 16.02 -15.11 4.81
C GLY A 140 17.45 -15.32 5.29
N ASN A 141 17.99 -16.52 5.05
CA ASN A 141 19.38 -16.84 5.35
C ASN A 141 20.33 -16.04 4.46
N GLU A 142 21.53 -15.69 4.88
CA GLU A 142 22.47 -14.93 4.03
C GLU A 142 21.85 -13.63 3.46
N ASP A 143 20.89 -13.06 4.18
CA ASP A 143 20.16 -11.84 3.86
C ASP A 143 19.36 -11.85 2.54
N HIS A 144 19.09 -13.01 1.92
CA HIS A 144 18.23 -13.05 0.73
C HIS A 144 16.77 -12.73 1.07
N CYS A 145 16.09 -12.00 0.18
CA CYS A 145 14.64 -11.80 0.30
C CYS A 145 13.93 -13.13 0.04
N VAL A 146 13.00 -13.50 0.93
CA VAL A 146 12.08 -14.63 0.73
C VAL A 146 10.68 -14.08 0.52
N LEU A 147 9.99 -14.56 -0.51
CA LEU A 147 8.60 -14.25 -0.78
C LEU A 147 7.74 -15.52 -0.75
N GLN A 148 6.63 -15.49 -0.03
CA GLN A 148 5.64 -16.57 -0.04
C GLN A 148 4.21 -16.06 -0.01
N LYS A 149 3.26 -16.88 -0.46
CA LYS A 149 1.83 -16.60 -0.21
C LYS A 149 1.52 -16.78 1.28
N SER A 150 0.64 -15.92 1.79
CA SER A 150 0.09 -16.07 3.14
C SER A 150 -0.72 -17.36 3.28
N GLU A 151 -0.92 -17.82 4.51
CA GLU A 151 -1.82 -18.92 4.77
C GLU A 151 -3.23 -18.56 4.31
N ARG A 152 -3.90 -19.51 3.64
CA ARG A 152 -5.18 -19.28 2.96
C ARG A 152 -6.25 -18.64 3.85
N LEU A 153 -6.28 -19.02 5.13
CA LEU A 153 -7.29 -18.56 6.09
C LEU A 153 -6.77 -17.45 7.01
N ASP A 154 -5.50 -17.05 6.91
CA ASP A 154 -4.94 -16.01 7.76
C ASP A 154 -5.18 -14.63 7.16
N THR A 155 -6.15 -13.92 7.75
CA THR A 155 -6.52 -12.53 7.42
C THR A 155 -5.88 -11.53 8.37
N ARG A 156 -4.93 -11.97 9.20
CA ARG A 156 -4.28 -11.12 10.19
C ARG A 156 -3.11 -10.35 9.60
N PHE A 157 -2.81 -9.25 10.26
CA PHE A 157 -1.61 -8.44 10.06
C PHE A 157 -1.21 -7.82 11.40
N ALA A 158 -0.07 -7.16 11.46
CA ALA A 158 0.44 -6.60 12.71
C ALA A 158 0.88 -5.15 12.53
N ILE A 159 0.99 -4.42 13.65
CA ILE A 159 1.59 -3.09 13.77
C ILE A 159 0.87 -1.98 12.99
N LEU A 160 0.84 -2.06 11.66
CA LEU A 160 0.28 -1.07 10.76
C LEU A 160 -0.19 -1.69 9.45
N ALA A 161 -1.19 -1.07 8.82
CA ALA A 161 -1.54 -1.31 7.43
C ALA A 161 -2.23 -0.10 6.80
N ASN A 162 -1.98 0.11 5.51
CA ASN A 162 -2.60 1.13 4.68
C ASN A 162 -3.30 0.41 3.51
N LEU A 163 -4.62 0.35 3.58
CA LEU A 163 -5.44 -0.52 2.74
C LEU A 163 -6.46 0.28 1.93
N TYR A 164 -6.69 -0.17 0.70
CA TYR A 164 -7.79 0.25 -0.16
C TYR A 164 -8.83 -0.86 -0.21
N VAL A 165 -10.08 -0.50 0.03
CA VAL A 165 -11.22 -1.40 0.02
C VAL A 165 -12.22 -0.95 -1.04
N SER A 166 -12.70 -1.90 -1.84
CA SER A 166 -13.82 -1.71 -2.76
C SER A 166 -14.62 -3.01 -2.91
N GLN A 167 -15.65 -3.03 -3.76
CA GLN A 167 -16.37 -4.27 -4.10
C GLN A 167 -15.63 -5.14 -5.12
N GLY A 168 -14.47 -4.72 -5.63
CA GLY A 168 -13.67 -5.52 -6.58
C GLY A 168 -14.28 -5.68 -7.98
N GLU A 169 -15.32 -4.90 -8.28
CA GLU A 169 -16.08 -4.98 -9.53
C GLU A 169 -15.37 -4.26 -10.69
N CYS A 170 -15.81 -4.55 -11.91
CA CYS A 170 -15.44 -3.77 -13.08
C CYS A 170 -15.94 -2.32 -12.94
N GLY A 171 -15.23 -1.39 -13.55
CA GLY A 171 -15.64 0.01 -13.60
C GLY A 171 -14.55 0.91 -14.14
N ARG A 172 -14.85 2.19 -14.29
CA ARG A 172 -13.89 3.18 -14.79
C ARG A 172 -12.78 3.43 -13.77
N VAL A 173 -11.55 3.40 -14.23
CA VAL A 173 -10.34 3.61 -13.44
C VAL A 173 -9.38 4.55 -14.16
N LEU A 174 -8.46 5.13 -13.40
CA LEU A 174 -7.35 5.90 -13.94
C LEU A 174 -6.22 4.95 -14.34
N LYS A 175 -5.95 4.83 -15.64
CA LYS A 175 -4.79 4.13 -16.17
C LYS A 175 -3.65 5.12 -16.37
N VAL A 176 -2.52 4.83 -15.74
CA VAL A 176 -1.31 5.65 -15.81
C VAL A 176 -0.18 4.81 -16.38
N HIS A 177 0.33 5.19 -17.55
CA HIS A 177 1.47 4.53 -18.18
C HIS A 177 2.58 5.55 -18.41
N VAL A 178 3.72 5.34 -17.75
CA VAL A 178 4.87 6.23 -17.91
C VAL A 178 6.14 5.45 -18.18
N LYS A 179 7.07 6.06 -18.92
CA LYS A 179 8.41 5.51 -19.15
C LYS A 179 9.48 6.57 -18.99
N LYS A 180 10.68 6.09 -18.66
CA LYS A 180 11.91 6.85 -18.55
C LYS A 180 11.77 8.03 -17.58
N ARG A 181 12.13 7.82 -16.32
CA ARG A 181 12.13 8.87 -15.32
C ARG A 181 13.25 9.87 -15.61
N ILE A 182 12.88 11.13 -15.85
CA ILE A 182 13.78 12.27 -16.11
C ILE A 182 13.85 13.24 -14.93
N GLY A 183 12.91 13.12 -13.98
CA GLY A 183 12.85 13.95 -12.78
C GLY A 183 13.33 13.24 -11.53
N LYS A 184 13.22 13.95 -10.40
CA LYS A 184 13.69 13.45 -9.09
C LYS A 184 12.67 12.57 -8.37
N LEU A 185 11.37 12.80 -8.61
CA LEU A 185 10.30 12.10 -7.89
C LEU A 185 10.04 10.73 -8.51
N ASP A 186 9.78 9.74 -7.67
CA ASP A 186 9.32 8.43 -8.10
C ASP A 186 7.89 8.48 -8.68
N PHE A 187 7.39 7.34 -9.12
CA PHE A 187 6.09 7.22 -9.78
C PHE A 187 4.92 7.66 -8.88
N ILE A 188 4.87 7.19 -7.63
CA ILE A 188 3.81 7.50 -6.68
C ILE A 188 4.00 8.89 -6.10
N ALA A 189 5.22 9.26 -5.70
CA ALA A 189 5.48 10.59 -5.15
C ALA A 189 5.19 11.70 -6.17
N THR A 190 5.36 11.44 -7.47
CA THR A 190 4.98 12.41 -8.51
C THR A 190 3.47 12.69 -8.47
N MET A 191 2.64 11.65 -8.40
CA MET A 191 1.17 11.79 -8.36
C MET A 191 0.70 12.37 -7.02
N GLN A 192 1.21 11.83 -5.92
CA GLN A 192 0.87 12.26 -4.57
C GLN A 192 1.17 13.75 -4.35
N ASN A 193 2.38 14.21 -4.71
CA ASN A 193 2.76 15.63 -4.57
C ASN A 193 1.94 16.56 -5.47
N ALA A 194 1.52 16.09 -6.65
CA ALA A 194 0.68 16.87 -7.55
C ALA A 194 -0.69 17.14 -6.92
N LEU A 195 -1.31 16.11 -6.35
CA LEU A 195 -2.58 16.22 -5.64
C LEU A 195 -2.46 17.09 -4.39
N ALA A 196 -1.39 16.90 -3.60
CA ALA A 196 -1.06 17.73 -2.44
C ALA A 196 -1.05 19.22 -2.80
N THR A 197 -0.30 19.57 -3.84
CA THR A 197 -0.12 20.95 -4.29
C THR A 197 -1.41 21.55 -4.82
N HIS A 198 -2.20 20.77 -5.56
CA HIS A 198 -3.40 21.25 -6.22
C HIS A 198 -4.57 21.43 -5.24
N TYR A 199 -4.86 20.40 -4.44
CA TYR A 199 -6.04 20.36 -3.56
C TYR A 199 -5.76 20.94 -2.16
N LYS A 200 -4.49 21.12 -1.79
CA LYS A 200 -4.05 21.81 -0.56
C LYS A 200 -4.70 21.24 0.70
N ASN A 201 -5.72 21.92 1.22
CA ASN A 201 -6.40 21.57 2.46
C ASN A 201 -7.51 20.51 2.25
N GLN A 202 -7.84 20.19 1.00
CA GLN A 202 -8.79 19.13 0.68
C GLN A 202 -8.05 17.81 0.58
N LEU A 203 -8.30 16.91 1.52
CA LEU A 203 -7.65 15.60 1.57
C LEU A 203 -8.25 14.70 0.48
N VAL A 204 -7.42 14.31 -0.48
CA VAL A 204 -7.76 13.38 -1.56
C VAL A 204 -7.01 12.07 -1.33
N GLY A 205 -7.71 10.95 -1.42
CA GLY A 205 -7.13 9.61 -1.23
C GLY A 205 -7.36 8.70 -2.43
N LEU A 206 -6.36 7.92 -2.79
CA LEU A 206 -6.41 6.94 -3.86
C LEU A 206 -5.80 5.62 -3.40
N GLY A 207 -6.24 4.54 -4.04
CA GLY A 207 -5.62 3.23 -3.93
C GLY A 207 -5.67 2.50 -5.25
N GLY A 208 -4.92 1.41 -5.34
CA GLY A 208 -4.86 0.63 -6.57
C GLY A 208 -3.62 -0.24 -6.66
N THR A 209 -3.27 -0.55 -7.90
CA THR A 209 -2.12 -1.39 -8.24
C THR A 209 -1.30 -0.76 -9.35
N PHE A 210 0.00 -1.02 -9.35
CA PHE A 210 0.82 -0.75 -10.52
C PHE A 210 1.84 -1.87 -10.75
N MET A 211 2.32 -1.95 -11.98
CA MET A 211 3.41 -2.82 -12.35
C MET A 211 4.61 -1.98 -12.76
N LEU A 212 5.77 -2.19 -12.11
CA LEU A 212 7.05 -1.85 -12.73
C LEU A 212 7.30 -2.93 -13.78
N LYS A 213 7.08 -2.60 -15.05
CA LYS A 213 7.15 -3.52 -16.18
C LYS A 213 8.57 -3.74 -16.69
N ASN A 214 9.41 -2.71 -16.57
CA ASN A 214 10.81 -2.76 -16.95
C ASN A 214 11.64 -1.91 -15.99
N GLY A 215 12.89 -2.30 -15.78
CA GLY A 215 13.82 -1.64 -14.85
C GLY A 215 13.95 -2.37 -13.51
N LYS A 216 14.47 -1.65 -12.51
CA LYS A 216 14.64 -2.14 -11.14
C LYS A 216 14.18 -1.08 -10.13
N ALA A 217 13.84 -1.52 -8.92
CA ALA A 217 13.47 -0.65 -7.81
C ALA A 217 14.30 -0.93 -6.56
N LYS A 218 14.64 0.14 -5.86
CA LYS A 218 15.08 0.08 -4.47
C LYS A 218 13.86 -0.31 -3.64
N GLN A 219 13.98 -1.39 -2.88
CA GLN A 219 12.96 -1.82 -1.93
C GLN A 219 13.60 -2.13 -0.59
N HIS A 220 12.81 -2.22 0.47
CA HIS A 220 13.28 -2.80 1.72
C HIS A 220 12.38 -3.91 2.22
N VAL A 221 12.95 -4.75 3.08
CA VAL A 221 12.24 -5.72 3.89
C VAL A 221 12.75 -5.54 5.32
N MET A 222 11.84 -5.38 6.27
CA MET A 222 12.21 -5.35 7.67
C MET A 222 12.79 -6.72 8.10
N PRO A 223 13.96 -6.76 8.75
CA PRO A 223 14.39 -7.96 9.46
C PRO A 223 13.54 -8.17 10.72
N ASP A 224 13.86 -9.20 11.52
CA ASP A 224 13.14 -9.42 12.77
C ASP A 224 13.24 -8.19 13.70
N PHE A 225 12.24 -8.05 14.57
CA PHE A 225 12.04 -6.86 15.38
C PHE A 225 13.30 -6.52 16.17
N SER A 226 13.73 -5.25 16.07
CA SER A 226 14.91 -4.77 16.79
C SER A 226 14.77 -4.98 18.31
N THR A 227 15.83 -5.48 18.92
CA THR A 227 15.99 -5.54 20.38
C THR A 227 16.56 -4.25 20.96
N THR A 228 17.05 -3.35 20.10
CA THR A 228 17.58 -2.03 20.46
C THR A 228 16.62 -0.94 19.99
N PRO A 229 16.30 0.07 20.82
CA PRO A 229 15.43 1.17 20.43
C PRO A 229 15.90 1.91 19.16
N LEU A 230 15.06 1.99 18.14
CA LEU A 230 15.28 2.74 16.90
C LEU A 230 14.73 4.17 17.06
N THR A 231 15.56 5.08 17.57
CA THR A 231 15.12 6.43 17.96
C THR A 231 15.39 7.51 16.90
N THR A 232 16.00 7.14 15.78
CA THR A 232 16.34 8.06 14.68
C THR A 232 16.08 7.42 13.32
N GLU A 233 15.85 8.23 12.29
CA GLU A 233 15.74 7.79 10.90
C GLU A 233 17.00 7.03 10.45
N LYS A 234 18.19 7.49 10.86
CA LYS A 234 19.45 6.80 10.58
C LYS A 234 19.46 5.39 11.17
N SER A 235 19.12 5.23 12.45
CA SER A 235 19.07 3.91 13.08
C SER A 235 18.00 3.00 12.46
N LEU A 236 16.87 3.58 12.02
CA LEU A 236 15.86 2.84 11.29
C LEU A 236 16.42 2.32 9.96
N ASN A 237 17.02 3.20 9.15
CA ASN A 237 17.61 2.83 7.86
C ASN A 237 18.80 1.87 7.98
N GLU A 238 19.55 1.91 9.08
CA GLU A 238 20.60 0.93 9.36
C GLU A 238 20.05 -0.45 9.76
N TRP A 239 18.84 -0.49 10.35
CA TRP A 239 18.14 -1.74 10.68
C TRP A 239 17.40 -2.33 9.47
N LEU A 240 16.81 -1.51 8.61
CA LEU A 240 16.13 -1.97 7.41
C LEU A 240 17.09 -2.66 6.45
N HIS A 241 16.65 -3.77 5.84
CA HIS A 241 17.43 -4.44 4.80
C HIS A 241 16.96 -3.98 3.41
N PHE A 242 17.85 -3.30 2.66
CA PHE A 242 17.53 -2.74 1.35
C PHE A 242 18.00 -3.66 0.22
N TYR A 243 17.15 -3.80 -0.81
CA TYR A 243 17.37 -4.60 -2.01
C TYR A 243 17.23 -3.75 -3.26
N GLU A 244 17.87 -4.19 -4.34
CA GLU A 244 17.58 -3.73 -5.70
C GLU A 244 16.87 -4.85 -6.46
N MET A 245 15.54 -4.79 -6.53
CA MET A 245 14.71 -5.84 -7.13
C MET A 245 14.33 -5.50 -8.57
N ALA A 246 14.30 -6.50 -9.44
CA ALA A 246 14.06 -6.32 -10.88
C ALA A 246 12.60 -6.53 -11.28
N ALA A 247 12.17 -5.81 -12.32
CA ALA A 247 10.88 -6.01 -12.98
C ALA A 247 10.75 -7.45 -13.56
N PRO A 248 9.51 -7.98 -13.68
CA PRO A 248 8.25 -7.33 -13.32
C PRO A 248 7.98 -7.35 -11.81
N LEU A 249 7.53 -6.21 -11.27
CA LEU A 249 7.06 -6.09 -9.88
C LEU A 249 5.63 -5.57 -9.87
N ILE A 250 4.71 -6.29 -9.24
CA ILE A 250 3.33 -5.86 -9.02
C ILE A 250 3.22 -5.25 -7.63
N ALA A 251 2.81 -4.00 -7.56
CA ALA A 251 2.61 -3.23 -6.34
C ALA A 251 1.12 -3.06 -6.03
N VAL A 252 0.80 -3.06 -4.74
CA VAL A 252 -0.52 -2.75 -4.18
C VAL A 252 -0.36 -1.76 -3.04
N GLY A 253 -1.26 -0.80 -2.93
CA GLY A 253 -1.08 0.27 -1.95
C GLY A 253 -2.04 1.43 -2.09
N THR A 254 -1.71 2.48 -1.35
CA THR A 254 -2.52 3.69 -1.21
C THR A 254 -1.63 4.93 -1.18
N PHE A 255 -2.22 6.08 -1.52
CA PHE A 255 -1.61 7.38 -1.26
C PHE A 255 -2.68 8.44 -1.00
N VAL A 256 -2.33 9.41 -0.16
CA VAL A 256 -3.17 10.55 0.22
C VAL A 256 -2.41 11.86 -0.03
N SER A 257 -3.15 12.91 -0.37
CA SER A 257 -2.57 14.20 -0.76
C SER A 257 -1.82 14.91 0.38
N SER A 258 -2.04 14.57 1.65
CA SER A 258 -1.30 15.20 2.75
C SER A 258 -1.31 14.36 4.02
N GLU A 259 -0.27 14.53 4.84
CA GLU A 259 -0.37 14.19 6.26
C GLU A 259 -1.42 15.11 6.88
N SER A 260 -2.47 14.51 7.44
CA SER A 260 -3.55 15.24 8.14
C SER A 260 -3.40 15.05 9.65
N ASP A 261 -4.30 15.64 10.44
CA ASP A 261 -4.43 15.44 11.89
C ASP A 261 -4.66 13.98 12.32
N LEU A 262 -4.88 13.07 11.37
CA LEU A 262 -4.99 11.63 11.60
C LEU A 262 -3.63 10.89 11.55
N ASP A 263 -2.51 11.60 11.45
CA ASP A 263 -1.17 11.00 11.36
C ASP A 263 -1.09 9.96 10.24
N LEU A 264 -1.54 10.35 9.05
CA LEU A 264 -1.61 9.48 7.88
C LEU A 264 -0.23 9.26 7.27
N ARG A 265 -0.04 8.10 6.63
CA ARG A 265 1.11 7.83 5.76
C ARG A 265 0.80 8.32 4.34
N PRO A 266 1.50 9.33 3.80
CA PRO A 266 1.17 9.95 2.50
C PRO A 266 1.16 8.99 1.32
N GLN A 267 2.02 7.98 1.34
CA GLN A 267 2.05 6.91 0.36
C GLN A 267 2.52 5.64 1.04
N HIS A 268 1.99 4.50 0.62
CA HIS A 268 2.47 3.20 1.07
C HIS A 268 2.15 2.14 0.03
N PHE A 269 3.19 1.64 -0.62
CA PHE A 269 3.09 0.56 -1.61
C PHE A 269 4.10 -0.52 -1.29
N HIS A 270 3.61 -1.75 -1.21
CA HIS A 270 4.46 -2.93 -1.21
C HIS A 270 4.32 -3.61 -2.57
N SER A 271 5.40 -4.19 -3.07
CA SER A 271 5.44 -4.88 -4.35
C SER A 271 6.01 -6.28 -4.26
N TYR A 272 5.67 -7.11 -5.24
CA TYR A 272 6.15 -8.47 -5.35
C TYR A 272 6.42 -8.84 -6.82
N GLY A 273 7.49 -9.59 -7.04
CA GLY A 273 7.79 -10.28 -8.30
C GLY A 273 7.51 -11.78 -8.18
N ASN A 274 8.36 -12.58 -8.82
CA ASN A 274 8.27 -14.04 -8.74
C ASN A 274 8.79 -14.57 -7.41
N ASP A 275 9.97 -14.09 -6.99
CA ASP A 275 10.72 -14.66 -5.85
C ASP A 275 11.02 -13.63 -4.75
N GLU A 276 10.84 -12.33 -5.03
CA GLU A 276 11.18 -11.22 -4.15
C GLU A 276 10.02 -10.24 -4.00
N GLY A 277 9.95 -9.54 -2.88
CA GLY A 277 8.99 -8.48 -2.65
C GLY A 277 9.31 -7.69 -1.39
N GLY A 278 8.58 -6.61 -1.16
CA GLY A 278 8.78 -5.76 -0.01
C GLY A 278 8.24 -4.36 -0.23
N HIS A 279 8.80 -3.41 0.50
CA HIS A 279 8.38 -2.02 0.49
C HIS A 279 9.04 -1.24 -0.64
N TYR A 280 8.25 -0.63 -1.53
CA TYR A 280 8.75 0.14 -2.68
C TYR A 280 9.26 1.54 -2.26
N HIS A 281 10.48 1.91 -2.69
CA HIS A 281 11.01 3.26 -2.53
C HIS A 281 10.98 4.05 -3.83
N ILE A 282 11.73 3.60 -4.83
CA ILE A 282 11.94 4.31 -6.11
C ILE A 282 12.58 3.38 -7.13
N ASP A 283 12.43 3.62 -8.44
CA ASP A 283 13.28 2.95 -9.43
C ASP A 283 14.76 3.36 -9.32
N THR A 284 15.66 2.40 -9.55
CA THR A 284 17.11 2.63 -9.63
C THR A 284 17.64 2.65 -11.06
N THR A 285 16.78 2.36 -12.04
CA THR A 285 17.11 2.42 -13.48
C THR A 285 16.23 3.43 -14.21
N PRO A 286 16.35 4.74 -13.91
CA PRO A 286 15.46 5.79 -14.42
C PRO A 286 15.34 5.80 -15.94
N GLU A 287 16.43 5.55 -16.67
CA GLU A 287 16.46 5.59 -18.13
C GLU A 287 15.60 4.52 -18.81
N THR A 288 15.33 3.40 -18.12
CA THR A 288 14.63 2.24 -18.67
C THR A 288 13.33 1.90 -17.93
N ALA A 289 13.06 2.56 -16.79
CA ALA A 289 11.88 2.32 -15.98
C ALA A 289 10.59 2.50 -16.80
N GLU A 290 9.70 1.52 -16.74
CA GLU A 290 8.35 1.57 -17.34
C GLU A 290 7.34 1.15 -16.29
N TYR A 291 6.35 2.01 -16.02
CA TYR A 291 5.29 1.77 -15.05
C TYR A 291 3.93 1.73 -15.72
N LEU A 292 3.08 0.76 -15.35
CA LEU A 292 1.67 0.70 -15.73
C LEU A 292 0.82 0.55 -14.46
N GLY A 293 0.04 1.58 -14.12
CA GLY A 293 -0.81 1.62 -12.94
C GLY A 293 -2.29 1.77 -13.25
N TYR A 294 -3.11 1.21 -12.37
CA TYR A 294 -4.56 1.40 -12.32
C TYR A 294 -4.94 1.86 -10.92
N PHE A 295 -5.58 3.02 -10.83
CA PHE A 295 -5.94 3.65 -9.56
C PHE A 295 -7.39 4.09 -9.57
N ASN A 296 -7.99 4.13 -8.38
CA ASN A 296 -9.30 4.69 -8.18
C ASN A 296 -9.34 5.55 -6.90
N ILE A 297 -10.33 6.43 -6.83
CA ILE A 297 -10.49 7.43 -5.78
C ILE A 297 -11.23 6.80 -4.61
N ALA A 298 -10.86 7.19 -3.38
CA ALA A 298 -11.60 6.85 -2.19
C ALA A 298 -12.50 8.02 -1.76
N ASN A 299 -13.71 7.69 -1.29
CA ASN A 299 -14.66 8.65 -0.74
C ASN A 299 -14.53 8.79 0.77
N ASP A 300 -14.12 7.71 1.41
CA ASP A 300 -14.08 7.57 2.85
C ASP A 300 -12.69 7.12 3.31
N LEU A 301 -12.31 7.57 4.49
CA LEU A 301 -11.12 7.11 5.20
C LEU A 301 -11.51 6.71 6.62
N TYR A 302 -11.12 5.50 7.03
CA TYR A 302 -11.22 5.04 8.40
C TYR A 302 -9.83 4.96 9.01
N ARG A 303 -9.60 5.77 10.04
CA ARG A 303 -8.40 5.71 10.88
C ARG A 303 -8.69 4.82 12.09
N ILE A 304 -7.99 3.70 12.18
CA ILE A 304 -8.23 2.67 13.20
C ILE A 304 -7.01 2.54 14.11
N ASP A 305 -7.25 2.55 15.42
CA ASP A 305 -6.23 2.40 16.46
C ASP A 305 -5.02 3.33 16.24
N GLN A 306 -5.32 4.62 16.00
CA GLN A 306 -4.29 5.65 15.83
C GLN A 306 -3.37 5.67 17.08
N PRO A 307 -2.05 5.56 16.91
CA PRO A 307 -1.11 5.71 18.01
C PRO A 307 -1.31 7.04 18.76
N LEU A 308 -1.15 7.03 20.08
CA LEU A 308 -1.29 8.24 20.91
C LEU A 308 -0.17 9.26 20.66
N THR A 309 0.95 8.80 20.12
CA THR A 309 2.12 9.60 19.77
C THR A 309 2.47 9.34 18.32
N SER A 310 2.63 10.40 17.53
CA SER A 310 3.18 10.30 16.17
C SER A 310 4.70 10.17 16.22
N VAL A 311 5.27 9.64 15.13
CA VAL A 311 6.72 9.65 14.87
C VAL A 311 6.95 10.39 13.56
N ASP A 312 8.01 11.21 13.51
CA ASP A 312 8.31 12.05 12.35
C ASP A 312 9.12 11.30 11.26
N PHE A 313 9.45 10.02 11.49
CA PHE A 313 10.23 9.18 10.58
C PHE A 313 9.64 7.77 10.47
N GLY A 314 10.09 6.99 9.47
CA GLY A 314 9.55 5.66 9.17
C GLY A 314 8.22 5.68 8.42
N LYS A 315 7.91 6.81 7.78
CA LYS A 315 6.75 7.00 6.90
C LYS A 315 7.10 6.93 5.40
N ASP A 316 8.39 6.74 5.09
CA ASP A 316 8.90 6.56 3.72
C ASP A 316 8.53 5.18 3.19
#